data_AF-A0A8J7XPA9-F1
#
_entry.id   AF-A0A8J7XPA9-F1
#
_cell.length_a   1.000
_cell.length_b   1.000
_cell.length_c   1.000
_cell.angle_alpha   90.00
_cell.angle_beta   90.00
_cell.angle_gamma   90.00
#
_symmetry.space_group_name_H-M   'P 1'
#
loop_
_entity.id
_entity.type
_entity.pdbx_description
1 polymer ?
#
loop_
_entity_poly.entity_id
_entity_poly.type
_entity_poly.pdbx_seq_one_letter_code
_entity_poly.pdbx_strand_id
1 'polypeptide(L)'
;MYPTYVGRLQGYLCEKHKDYEWYLTDTFYESLEKNFKDKAELLMFFKDDIPLASILALNLPDVAHYRFAGADPHYKQYQGYFLIYYQGIKRALEKKQKKIYFGLTTYDFKEKIGCKRKPLFELVKMENPLLNTALRLYAAFSKIVNIDLLK
;
A
#
# COMPACT_ATOMS: atom_id res chain seq x y z
N MET A 1 1.76 -1.54 -22.09
CA MET A 1 3.01 -2.31 -21.89
C MET A 1 3.47 -2.35 -20.42
N TYR A 2 3.27 -1.30 -19.62
CA TYR A 2 3.59 -1.32 -18.18
C TYR A 2 2.68 -2.16 -17.24
N PRO A 3 1.37 -2.33 -17.51
CA PRO A 3 0.47 -3.04 -16.59
C PRO A 3 0.89 -4.49 -16.33
N THR A 4 1.43 -5.18 -17.35
CA THR A 4 1.91 -6.56 -17.24
C THR A 4 3.12 -6.70 -16.30
N TYR A 5 4.03 -5.74 -16.28
CA TYR A 5 5.17 -5.78 -15.35
C TYR A 5 4.75 -5.50 -13.91
N VAL A 6 3.87 -4.53 -13.70
CA VAL A 6 3.40 -4.18 -12.36
C VAL A 6 2.56 -5.31 -11.77
N GLY A 7 1.63 -5.86 -12.55
CA GLY A 7 0.83 -7.01 -12.14
C GLY A 7 1.71 -8.19 -11.74
N ARG A 8 2.75 -8.51 -12.53
CA ARG A 8 3.73 -9.55 -12.16
C ARG A 8 4.45 -9.23 -10.84
N LEU A 9 4.97 -8.01 -10.69
CA LEU A 9 5.71 -7.59 -9.49
C LEU A 9 4.84 -7.60 -8.23
N GLN A 10 3.58 -7.20 -8.36
CA GLN A 10 2.61 -7.27 -7.27
C GLN A 10 2.21 -8.72 -6.98
N GLY A 11 2.04 -9.53 -8.02
CA GLY A 11 1.72 -10.96 -7.94
C GLY A 11 2.69 -11.72 -7.04
N TYR A 12 3.99 -11.46 -7.15
CA TYR A 12 4.98 -12.05 -6.23
C TYR A 12 4.75 -11.72 -4.76
N LEU A 13 4.32 -10.49 -4.44
CA LEU A 13 4.00 -10.13 -3.06
C LEU A 13 2.68 -10.75 -2.61
N CYS A 14 1.66 -10.76 -3.48
CA CYS A 14 0.38 -11.42 -3.21
C CYS A 14 0.57 -12.92 -2.92
N GLU A 15 1.35 -13.63 -3.74
CA GLU A 15 1.72 -15.04 -3.53
C GLU A 15 2.40 -15.25 -2.19
N LYS A 16 3.40 -14.42 -1.87
CA LYS A 16 4.17 -14.51 -0.62
C LYS A 16 3.29 -14.31 0.61
N HIS A 17 2.35 -13.37 0.56
CA HIS A 17 1.50 -12.99 1.67
C HIS A 17 0.15 -13.73 1.70
N LYS A 18 -0.16 -14.52 0.66
CA LYS A 18 -1.46 -15.14 0.41
C LYS A 18 -2.61 -14.13 0.45
N ASP A 19 -2.34 -12.95 -0.08
CA ASP A 19 -3.25 -11.80 -0.04
C ASP A 19 -3.41 -11.23 -1.44
N TYR A 20 -4.49 -11.66 -2.10
CA TYR A 20 -4.87 -11.21 -3.44
C TYR A 20 -6.00 -10.19 -3.42
N GLU A 21 -6.54 -9.87 -2.24
CA GLU A 21 -7.61 -8.86 -2.11
C GLU A 21 -7.14 -7.51 -2.66
N TRP A 22 -5.85 -7.22 -2.54
CA TRP A 22 -5.22 -5.99 -3.00
C TRP A 22 -4.59 -6.08 -4.39
N TYR A 23 -4.77 -7.17 -5.13
CA TYR A 23 -4.22 -7.31 -6.48
C TYR A 23 -4.92 -6.35 -7.45
N LEU A 24 -4.16 -5.51 -8.14
CA LEU A 24 -4.69 -4.47 -9.02
C LEU A 24 -4.80 -4.99 -10.46
N THR A 25 -5.96 -4.77 -11.07
CA THR A 25 -6.24 -5.17 -12.45
C THR A 25 -5.86 -4.07 -13.45
N ASP A 26 -5.76 -4.42 -14.72
CA ASP A 26 -5.53 -3.44 -15.79
C ASP A 26 -6.63 -2.37 -15.81
N THR A 27 -7.89 -2.76 -15.60
CA THR A 27 -9.04 -1.84 -15.49
C THR A 27 -8.88 -0.83 -14.35
N PHE A 28 -8.22 -1.20 -13.25
CA PHE A 28 -7.89 -0.26 -12.18
C PHE A 28 -6.91 0.81 -12.67
N TYR A 29 -5.84 0.42 -13.37
CA TYR A 29 -4.86 1.36 -13.91
C TYR A 29 -5.45 2.27 -14.99
N GLU A 30 -6.30 1.74 -15.88
CA GLU A 30 -7.03 2.53 -16.87
C GLU A 30 -7.94 3.57 -16.19
N SER A 31 -8.65 3.15 -15.14
CA SER A 31 -9.50 4.05 -14.35
C SER A 31 -8.66 5.09 -13.62
N LEU A 32 -7.50 4.71 -13.09
CA LEU A 32 -6.61 5.61 -12.39
C LEU A 32 -6.06 6.69 -13.34
N GLU A 33 -5.62 6.32 -14.54
CA GLU A 33 -5.14 7.26 -15.55
C GLU A 33 -6.24 8.27 -15.94
N LYS A 34 -7.47 7.77 -16.19
CA LYS A 34 -8.61 8.60 -16.55
C LYS A 34 -8.98 9.64 -15.48
N ASN A 35 -8.91 9.26 -14.20
CA ASN A 35 -9.48 10.05 -13.11
C ASN A 35 -8.44 10.84 -12.29
N PHE A 36 -7.22 10.31 -12.13
CA PHE A 36 -6.19 10.93 -11.29
C PHE A 36 -5.10 11.66 -12.08
N LYS A 37 -4.92 11.37 -13.38
CA LYS A 37 -3.96 12.07 -14.25
C LYS A 37 -2.59 12.23 -13.59
N ASP A 38 -2.11 13.47 -13.46
CA ASP A 38 -0.82 13.87 -12.89
C ASP A 38 -0.70 13.66 -11.36
N LYS A 39 -1.82 13.34 -10.70
CA LYS A 39 -1.85 13.00 -9.27
C LYS A 39 -1.53 11.54 -9.00
N ALA A 40 -1.51 10.68 -10.02
CA ALA A 40 -1.08 9.29 -9.89
C ALA A 40 0.25 9.08 -10.63
N GLU A 41 1.23 8.50 -9.94
CA GLU A 41 2.51 8.16 -10.51
C GLU A 41 2.82 6.69 -10.22
N LEU A 42 3.07 5.92 -11.27
CA LEU A 42 3.63 4.58 -11.14
C LEU A 42 5.15 4.68 -11.21
N LEU A 43 5.82 4.38 -10.09
CA LEU A 43 7.28 4.33 -10.06
C LEU A 43 7.73 2.90 -10.32
N MET A 44 8.59 2.74 -11.33
CA MET A 44 9.18 1.47 -11.73
C MET A 44 10.69 1.54 -11.56
N PHE A 45 11.29 0.50 -10.98
CA PHE A 45 12.72 0.41 -10.74
C PHE A 45 13.28 -0.72 -11.57
N PHE A 46 14.34 -0.44 -12.32
CA PHE A 46 14.95 -1.39 -13.23
C PHE A 46 16.44 -1.59 -12.93
N LYS A 47 16.94 -2.79 -13.22
CA LYS A 47 18.36 -3.01 -13.51
C LYS A 47 18.45 -3.28 -15.00
N ASP A 48 19.04 -2.35 -15.74
CA ASP A 48 19.06 -2.41 -17.21
C ASP A 48 17.60 -2.50 -17.71
N ASP A 49 17.19 -3.59 -18.38
CA ASP A 49 15.80 -3.79 -18.84
C ASP A 49 14.94 -4.66 -17.91
N ILE A 50 15.47 -5.06 -16.75
CA ILE A 50 14.81 -5.98 -15.82
C ILE A 50 14.04 -5.20 -14.76
N PRO A 51 12.70 -5.30 -14.68
CA PRO A 51 11.92 -4.64 -13.65
C PRO A 51 12.10 -5.36 -12.31
N LEU A 52 12.54 -4.61 -11.29
CA LEU A 52 12.87 -5.13 -9.97
C LEU A 52 11.75 -4.87 -8.96
N ALA A 53 11.17 -3.68 -9.01
CA ALA A 53 10.19 -3.23 -8.05
C ALA A 53 9.30 -2.15 -8.64
N SER A 54 8.12 -2.01 -8.07
CA SER A 54 7.15 -0.99 -8.44
C SER A 54 6.42 -0.45 -7.22
N ILE A 55 5.94 0.78 -7.30
CA ILE A 55 4.98 1.31 -6.33
C ILE A 55 4.06 2.33 -6.98
N LEU A 56 2.81 2.37 -6.55
CA LEU A 56 1.89 3.42 -6.91
C LEU A 56 1.98 4.57 -5.90
N ALA A 57 2.27 5.77 -6.38
CA ALA A 57 2.25 7.00 -5.61
C ALA A 57 1.01 7.83 -5.99
N LEU A 58 0.16 8.11 -5.00
CA LEU A 58 -0.96 9.03 -5.12
C LEU A 58 -0.58 10.35 -4.44
N ASN A 59 -0.49 11.40 -5.23
CA ASN A 59 0.03 12.70 -4.85
C ASN A 59 -1.10 13.70 -4.65
N LEU A 60 -1.25 14.15 -3.41
CA LEU A 60 -2.03 15.32 -3.03
C LEU A 60 -1.06 16.49 -2.74
N PRO A 61 -1.54 17.75 -2.72
CA PRO A 61 -0.66 18.92 -2.55
C PRO A 61 0.28 18.84 -1.35
N ASP A 62 -0.21 18.38 -0.20
CA ASP A 62 0.57 18.31 1.05
C ASP A 62 1.03 16.89 1.39
N VAL A 63 0.59 15.87 0.66
CA VAL A 63 0.71 14.47 1.09
C VAL A 63 0.97 13.54 -0.09
N ALA A 64 1.95 12.64 0.04
CA ALA A 64 2.13 11.50 -0.84
C ALA A 64 1.67 10.19 -0.16
N HIS A 65 0.83 9.43 -0.85
CA HIS A 65 0.45 8.07 -0.44
C HIS A 65 1.15 7.06 -1.34
N TYR A 66 2.01 6.24 -0.75
CA TYR A 66 2.65 5.13 -1.43
C TYR A 66 1.87 3.86 -1.10
N ARG A 67 1.38 3.18 -2.14
CA ARG A 67 0.47 2.03 -2.07
C ARG A 67 0.84 0.99 -3.11
N PHE A 68 0.40 -0.25 -2.90
CA PHE A 68 0.49 -1.33 -3.87
C PHE A 68 1.92 -1.53 -4.39
N ALA A 69 2.83 -1.82 -3.45
CA ALA A 69 4.19 -2.17 -3.82
C ALA A 69 4.20 -3.51 -4.58
N GLY A 70 5.17 -3.66 -5.47
CA GLY A 70 5.53 -4.92 -6.11
C GLY A 70 7.05 -5.08 -6.06
N ALA A 71 7.54 -6.30 -5.92
CA ALA A 71 8.97 -6.58 -5.89
C ALA A 71 9.26 -8.01 -6.36
N ASP A 72 10.23 -8.15 -7.25
CA ASP A 72 10.67 -9.46 -7.73
C ASP A 72 11.61 -10.12 -6.70
N PRO A 73 11.24 -11.29 -6.14
CA PRO A 73 12.05 -11.95 -5.12
C PRO A 73 13.36 -12.54 -5.66
N HIS A 74 13.50 -12.74 -6.98
CA HIS A 74 14.72 -13.26 -7.60
C HIS A 74 15.86 -12.24 -7.61
N TYR A 75 15.52 -10.97 -7.40
CA TYR A 75 16.44 -9.83 -7.51
C TYR A 75 16.62 -9.08 -6.18
N LYS A 76 16.39 -9.76 -5.05
CA LYS A 76 16.50 -9.19 -3.69
C LYS A 76 17.86 -8.56 -3.40
N GLN A 77 18.95 -9.05 -4.01
CA GLN A 77 20.29 -8.50 -3.84
C GLN A 77 20.39 -7.02 -4.24
N TYR A 78 19.56 -6.57 -5.17
CA TYR A 78 19.52 -5.16 -5.60
C TYR A 78 18.67 -4.27 -4.68
N GLN A 79 18.02 -4.86 -3.67
CA GLN A 79 17.28 -4.13 -2.65
C GLN A 79 16.21 -3.16 -3.23
N GLY A 80 15.59 -3.53 -4.36
CA GLY A 80 14.62 -2.68 -5.07
C GLY A 80 13.44 -2.22 -4.20
N TYR A 81 13.04 -3.06 -3.25
CA TYR A 81 12.02 -2.70 -2.26
C TYR A 81 12.43 -1.52 -1.37
N PHE A 82 13.72 -1.36 -1.03
CA PHE A 82 14.20 -0.21 -0.25
C PHE A 82 14.35 1.04 -1.11
N LEU A 83 14.71 0.89 -2.39
CA LEU A 83 14.80 2.01 -3.34
C LEU A 83 13.46 2.75 -3.49
N ILE A 84 12.34 2.03 -3.41
CA ILE A 84 10.99 2.61 -3.35
C ILE A 84 10.89 3.73 -2.30
N TYR A 85 11.41 3.50 -1.10
CA TYR A 85 11.27 4.45 0.01
C TYR A 85 12.17 5.67 -0.19
N TYR A 86 13.42 5.47 -0.57
CA TYR A 86 14.36 6.57 -0.81
C TYR A 86 13.89 7.46 -1.96
N GLN A 87 13.46 6.85 -3.07
CA GLN A 87 12.90 7.60 -4.19
C GLN A 87 11.60 8.29 -3.80
N GLY A 88 10.79 7.65 -2.97
CA GLY A 88 9.54 8.23 -2.48
C GLY A 88 9.76 9.48 -1.62
N ILE A 89 10.77 9.44 -0.75
CA ILE A 89 11.22 10.60 0.04
C ILE A 89 11.71 11.72 -0.89
N LYS A 90 12.59 11.40 -1.84
CA LYS A 90 13.13 12.37 -2.79
C LYS A 90 12.01 13.08 -3.57
N ARG A 91 11.08 12.34 -4.15
CA ARG A 91 9.95 12.93 -4.91
C ARG A 91 9.05 13.79 -4.04
N ALA A 92 8.79 13.38 -2.80
CA ALA A 92 7.97 14.17 -1.89
C ALA A 92 8.63 15.51 -1.53
N LEU A 93 9.95 15.50 -1.34
CA LEU A 93 10.73 16.73 -1.13
C LEU A 93 10.70 17.65 -2.37
N GLU A 94 10.89 17.09 -3.57
CA GLU A 94 10.81 17.83 -4.84
C GLU A 94 9.43 18.48 -5.04
N LYS A 95 8.36 17.76 -4.68
CA LYS A 95 6.97 18.25 -4.70
C LYS A 95 6.61 19.13 -3.49
N LYS A 96 7.53 19.36 -2.55
CA LYS A 96 7.32 20.14 -1.31
C LYS A 96 6.16 19.60 -0.45
N GLN A 97 5.91 18.29 -0.48
CA GLN A 97 4.88 17.65 0.31
C GLN A 97 5.31 17.54 1.77
N LYS A 98 4.37 17.77 2.69
CA LYS A 98 4.63 17.80 4.13
C LYS A 98 4.67 16.41 4.76
N LYS A 99 4.00 15.43 4.14
CA LYS A 99 3.84 14.08 4.71
C LYS A 99 3.92 13.00 3.65
N ILE A 100 4.44 11.84 4.07
CA ILE A 100 4.46 10.62 3.26
C ILE A 100 3.80 9.50 4.07
N TYR A 101 2.86 8.79 3.44
CA TYR A 101 2.26 7.58 3.99
C TYR A 101 2.73 6.36 3.22
N PHE A 102 3.71 5.64 3.77
CA PHE A 102 4.24 4.41 3.19
C PHE A 102 3.36 3.17 3.41
N GLY A 103 2.14 3.33 3.92
CA GLY A 103 1.19 2.24 4.15
C GLY A 103 1.53 1.39 5.37
N LEU A 104 0.65 0.43 5.62
CA LEU A 104 0.69 -0.44 6.80
C LEU A 104 1.89 -1.38 6.73
N THR A 105 2.53 -1.61 7.87
CA THR A 105 3.57 -2.62 8.01
C THR A 105 3.86 -2.88 9.48
N THR A 106 4.33 -4.09 9.77
CA THR A 106 4.89 -4.48 11.07
C THR A 106 6.41 -4.39 11.11
N TYR A 107 7.07 -4.05 9.99
CA TYR A 107 8.52 -4.05 9.86
C TYR A 107 9.17 -2.77 10.41
N ASP A 108 10.19 -2.96 11.25
CA ASP A 108 10.98 -1.87 11.86
C ASP A 108 11.78 -1.04 10.83
N PHE A 109 11.93 -1.54 9.60
CA PHE A 109 12.64 -0.81 8.55
C PHE A 109 12.08 0.60 8.32
N LYS A 110 10.75 0.77 8.30
CA LYS A 110 10.15 2.09 8.06
C LYS A 110 10.48 3.07 9.19
N GLU A 111 10.64 2.58 10.42
CA GLU A 111 11.07 3.40 11.55
C GLU A 111 12.54 3.80 11.43
N LYS A 112 13.41 2.92 10.95
CA LYS A 112 14.83 3.21 10.70
C LYS A 112 15.04 4.34 9.70
N ILE A 113 14.11 4.55 8.76
CA ILE A 113 14.12 5.68 7.82
C ILE A 113 13.34 6.91 8.32
N GLY A 114 12.93 6.92 9.59
CA GLY A 114 12.28 8.07 10.24
C GLY A 114 10.75 8.08 10.18
N CYS A 115 10.09 7.02 9.69
CA CYS A 115 8.63 6.93 9.76
C CYS A 115 8.18 6.78 11.21
N LYS A 116 7.05 7.42 11.54
CA LYS A 116 6.40 7.26 12.85
C LYS A 116 5.16 6.39 12.67
N ARG A 117 5.04 5.32 13.46
CA ARG A 117 3.79 4.55 13.52
C ARG A 117 2.67 5.46 14.04
N LYS A 118 1.51 5.36 13.40
CA LYS A 118 0.28 6.02 13.82
C LYS A 118 -0.80 4.95 13.93
N PRO A 119 -1.54 4.89 15.05
CA PRO A 119 -2.66 3.98 15.15
C PRO A 119 -3.69 4.33 14.08
N LEU A 120 -4.24 3.30 13.43
CA LEU A 120 -5.43 3.43 12.61
C LEU A 120 -6.62 2.97 13.43
N PHE A 121 -7.76 3.62 13.21
CA PHE A 121 -9.03 3.27 13.84
C PHE A 121 -10.01 2.93 12.74
N GLU A 122 -10.64 1.78 12.86
CA GLU A 122 -11.67 1.33 11.94
C GLU A 122 -13.05 1.54 12.56
N LEU A 123 -13.99 2.02 11.74
CA LEU A 123 -15.38 2.18 12.12
C LEU A 123 -16.23 1.29 11.23
N VAL A 124 -16.91 0.32 11.85
CA VAL A 124 -17.85 -0.56 11.17
C VAL A 124 -19.26 -0.22 11.62
N LYS A 125 -20.15 0.02 10.65
CA LYS A 125 -21.58 0.28 10.87
C LYS A 125 -22.37 -0.48 9.82
N MET A 126 -23.42 -1.18 10.26
CA MET A 126 -24.37 -1.81 9.35
C MET A 126 -25.56 -0.89 9.14
N GLU A 127 -26.07 -0.81 7.91
CA GLU A 127 -27.29 -0.07 7.60
C GLU A 127 -28.52 -0.73 8.24
N ASN A 128 -28.58 -2.07 8.19
CA ASN A 128 -29.65 -2.83 8.81
C ASN A 128 -29.57 -2.70 10.36
N PRO A 129 -30.60 -2.17 11.04
CA PRO A 129 -30.56 -1.95 12.49
C PRO A 129 -30.34 -3.22 13.32
N LEU A 130 -30.87 -4.37 12.87
CA LEU A 130 -30.71 -5.66 13.54
C LEU A 130 -29.26 -6.14 13.43
N LEU A 131 -28.69 -6.11 12.23
CA LEU A 131 -27.28 -6.47 12.01
C LEU A 131 -26.33 -5.51 12.75
N ASN A 132 -26.66 -4.22 12.80
CA ASN A 132 -25.88 -3.24 13.53
C ASN A 132 -25.91 -3.49 15.05
N THR A 133 -27.05 -3.92 15.57
CA THR A 133 -27.19 -4.30 16.98
C THR A 133 -26.41 -5.58 17.28
N ALA A 134 -26.54 -6.60 16.43
CA ALA A 134 -25.76 -7.83 16.54
C ALA A 134 -24.24 -7.55 16.49
N LEU A 135 -23.79 -6.69 15.58
CA LEU A 135 -22.39 -6.25 15.47
C LEU A 135 -21.92 -5.55 16.75
N ARG A 136 -22.73 -4.65 17.32
CA ARG A 136 -22.41 -3.95 18.57
C ARG A 136 -22.27 -4.92 19.75
N LEU A 137 -23.21 -5.85 19.88
CA LEU A 137 -23.15 -6.88 20.92
C LEU A 137 -21.91 -7.74 20.74
N TYR A 138 -21.66 -8.24 19.53
CA TYR A 138 -20.48 -9.03 19.22
C TYR A 138 -19.17 -8.29 19.56
N ALA A 139 -19.05 -7.01 19.17
CA ALA A 139 -17.89 -6.19 19.49
C ALA A 139 -17.72 -5.93 21.00
N ALA A 140 -18.81 -5.87 21.77
CA ALA A 140 -18.75 -5.78 23.22
C ALA A 140 -18.28 -7.10 23.85
N PHE A 141 -18.79 -8.23 23.36
CA PHE A 141 -18.40 -9.56 23.82
C PHE A 141 -16.95 -9.92 23.45
N SER A 142 -16.48 -9.62 22.24
CA SER A 142 -15.10 -9.92 21.82
C SER A 142 -14.05 -9.20 22.68
N LYS A 143 -14.34 -7.95 23.10
CA LYS A 143 -13.51 -7.20 24.06
C LYS A 143 -13.43 -7.85 25.44
N ILE A 144 -14.50 -8.52 25.88
CA ILE A 144 -14.53 -9.22 27.18
C ILE A 144 -13.76 -10.54 27.10
N VAL A 145 -13.83 -11.24 25.97
CA VAL A 145 -13.23 -12.57 25.78
C VAL A 145 -11.79 -12.50 25.23
N ASN A 146 -11.23 -11.29 25.04
CA ASN A 146 -9.89 -11.07 24.49
C ASN A 146 -9.67 -11.78 23.14
N ILE A 147 -10.74 -11.86 22.34
CA ILE A 147 -10.65 -12.29 20.95
C ILE A 147 -10.25 -11.04 20.18
N ASP A 148 -8.94 -10.91 19.92
CA ASP A 148 -8.42 -9.85 19.07
C ASP A 148 -9.06 -9.96 17.68
N LEU A 149 -9.91 -8.98 17.38
CA LEU A 149 -10.45 -8.79 16.04
C LEU A 149 -9.38 -8.12 15.19
N LEU A 150 -9.04 -8.80 14.09
CA LEU A 150 -8.21 -8.36 12.97
C LEU A 150 -6.69 -8.47 13.20
N LYS A 151 -6.11 -9.56 12.70
CA LYS A 151 -4.71 -9.62 12.28
C LYS A 151 -4.61 -9.11 10.84
#